data_AF-A0A436H452-F1
#
_entry.id   AF-A0A436H452-F1
#
_cell.length_a   1.000
_cell.length_b   1.000
_cell.length_c   1.000
_cell.angle_alpha   90.00
_cell.angle_beta   90.00
_cell.angle_gamma   90.00
#
_symmetry.space_group_name_H-M   'P 1'
#
loop_
_entity.id
_entity.type
_entity.pdbx_description
1 polymer ?
#
loop_
_entity_poly.entity_id
_entity_poly.type
_entity_poly.pdbx_seq_one_letter_code
_entity_poly.pdbx_strand_id
1 'polypeptide(L)' 'PRTATIEAQHRPELLGGVVTLSTAALADAADGWRDGLYRPEPPATAETRLTAIPYFAWDNREPGEMLVWLRDG' A
#
# COMPACT_ATOMS: atom_id res chain seq x y z
N PRO A 1 -5.04 -11.18 1.89
CA PRO A 1 -3.74 -10.82 2.52
C PRO A 1 -3.03 -12.01 3.18
N ARG A 2 -3.69 -12.76 4.07
CA ARG A 2 -3.09 -13.88 4.81
C ARG A 2 -2.43 -14.98 3.96
N THR A 3 -2.95 -15.19 2.76
CA THR A 3 -2.45 -16.18 1.80
C THR A 3 -1.75 -15.56 0.60
N ALA A 4 -1.68 -14.21 0.54
CA ALA A 4 -1.04 -13.53 -0.57
C ALA A 4 0.47 -13.79 -0.51
N THR A 5 1.06 -14.15 -1.64
CA THR A 5 2.50 -14.32 -1.74
C THR A 5 3.20 -12.98 -1.56
N ILE A 6 4.24 -12.96 -0.73
CA ILE A 6 5.09 -11.78 -0.51
C ILE A 6 6.43 -12.05 -1.18
N GLU A 7 6.83 -11.15 -2.06
CA GLU A 7 8.10 -11.19 -2.77
C GLU A 7 9.06 -10.17 -2.17
N ALA A 8 10.21 -10.65 -1.71
CA ALA A 8 11.31 -9.81 -1.25
C ALA A 8 12.33 -9.60 -2.36
N GLN A 9 12.75 -8.35 -2.58
CA GLN A 9 13.73 -7.99 -3.60
C GLN A 9 14.73 -6.96 -3.05
N HIS A 10 16.02 -7.22 -3.22
CA HIS A 10 17.07 -6.22 -2.93
C HIS A 10 17.14 -5.17 -4.05
N ARG A 11 17.15 -3.89 -3.66
CA ARG A 11 17.15 -2.72 -4.54
C ARG A 11 18.34 -1.82 -4.17
N PRO A 12 19.53 -2.09 -4.72
CA PRO A 12 20.76 -1.37 -4.35
C PRO A 12 20.71 0.14 -4.64
N GLU A 13 19.92 0.54 -5.62
CA GLU A 13 19.75 1.92 -6.06
C GLU A 13 18.70 2.71 -5.26
N LEU A 14 17.94 2.05 -4.38
CA LEU A 14 16.85 2.66 -3.62
C LEU A 14 17.27 2.86 -2.16
N LEU A 15 17.15 4.10 -1.66
CA LEU A 15 17.30 4.44 -0.23
C LEU A 15 18.61 3.92 0.40
N GLY A 16 19.72 4.00 -0.33
CA GLY A 16 21.03 3.52 0.14
C GLY A 16 21.20 2.00 0.10
N GLY A 17 20.32 1.28 -0.57
CA GLY A 17 20.33 -0.17 -0.71
C GLY A 17 19.44 -0.84 0.33
N VAL A 18 18.19 -1.14 -0.07
CA VAL A 18 17.20 -1.76 0.82
C VAL A 18 16.57 -2.99 0.21
N VAL A 19 16.02 -3.86 1.05
CA VAL A 19 15.09 -4.91 0.60
C VAL A 19 13.68 -4.35 0.64
N THR A 20 12.99 -4.39 -0.49
CA THR A 20 11.57 -4.08 -0.59
C THR A 20 10.75 -5.35 -0.50
N LEU A 21 9.57 -5.28 0.12
CA LEU A 21 8.57 -6.34 0.08
C LEU A 21 7.44 -5.92 -0.85
N SER A 22 6.93 -6.85 -1.64
CA SER A 22 5.82 -6.55 -2.54
C SER A 22 4.81 -7.69 -2.61
N THR A 23 3.54 -7.34 -2.77
CA THR A 23 2.44 -8.32 -2.79
C THR A 23 1.24 -7.77 -3.54
N ALA A 24 0.37 -8.67 -4.00
CA ALA A 24 -0.94 -8.28 -4.52
C ALA A 24 -1.84 -7.79 -3.37
N ALA A 25 -2.57 -6.72 -3.61
CA ALA A 25 -3.44 -6.08 -2.63
C ALA A 25 -4.74 -5.61 -3.29
N LEU A 26 -5.71 -5.20 -2.47
CA LEU A 26 -6.92 -4.53 -2.89
C LEU A 26 -6.91 -3.11 -2.34
N ALA A 27 -7.25 -2.14 -3.20
CA ALA A 27 -7.47 -0.75 -2.80
C ALA A 27 -8.96 -0.41 -2.96
N ASP A 28 -9.49 0.36 -2.02
CA ASP A 28 -10.83 0.94 -2.15
C ASP A 28 -10.81 1.92 -3.33
N ALA A 29 -11.77 1.77 -4.23
CA ALA A 29 -11.92 2.66 -5.36
C ALA A 29 -12.54 3.99 -4.88
N ALA A 30 -11.94 5.10 -5.30
CA ALA A 30 -12.35 6.44 -4.90
C ALA A 30 -13.50 7.00 -5.75
N ASP A 31 -13.96 6.25 -6.76
CA ASP A 31 -15.08 6.62 -7.61
C ASP A 31 -16.43 6.37 -6.93
N GLY A 32 -17.49 6.95 -7.52
CA GLY A 32 -18.86 6.79 -7.03
C GLY A 32 -19.20 7.59 -5.76
N TRP A 33 -18.26 8.35 -5.20
CA TRP A 33 -18.57 9.37 -4.21
C TRP A 33 -19.24 10.58 -4.88
N ARG A 34 -20.37 11.02 -4.33
CA ARG A 34 -21.03 12.30 -4.66
C ARG A 34 -20.60 13.34 -3.63
N ASP A 35 -21.25 14.51 -3.59
CA ASP A 35 -21.00 15.58 -2.59
C ASP A 35 -21.40 15.23 -1.13
N GLY A 36 -21.46 13.94 -0.78
CA GLY A 36 -21.88 13.44 0.53
C GLY A 36 -20.77 12.64 1.22
N LEU A 37 -20.72 12.74 2.55
CA LEU A 37 -19.69 12.07 3.38
C LEU A 37 -20.05 10.62 3.76
N TYR A 38 -21.29 10.20 3.55
CA TYR A 38 -21.79 8.90 3.97
C TYR A 38 -22.57 8.21 2.85
N ARG A 39 -22.38 6.90 2.70
CA ARG A 39 -23.16 6.02 1.83
C ARG A 39 -23.38 4.65 2.50
N PRO A 40 -24.51 3.99 2.25
CA PRO A 40 -24.77 2.66 2.81
C PRO A 40 -24.05 1.53 2.05
N GLU A 41 -23.66 1.74 0.79
CA GLU A 41 -22.97 0.73 0.00
C GLU A 41 -21.48 0.62 0.38
N PRO A 42 -20.93 -0.60 0.50
CA PRO A 42 -19.49 -0.80 0.62
C PRO A 42 -18.74 -0.19 -0.58
N PRO A 43 -17.48 0.25 -0.40
CA PRO A 43 -16.66 0.67 -1.52
C PRO A 43 -16.43 -0.48 -2.50
N ALA A 44 -16.44 -0.16 -3.79
CA ALA A 44 -15.84 -1.04 -4.78
C ALA A 44 -14.33 -1.15 -4.51
N THR A 45 -13.73 -2.27 -4.88
CA THR A 45 -12.28 -2.49 -4.73
C THR A 45 -11.64 -2.80 -6.06
N ALA A 46 -10.37 -2.45 -6.20
CA ALA A 46 -9.55 -2.73 -7.36
C ALA A 46 -8.25 -3.43 -6.94
N GLU A 47 -7.80 -4.37 -7.77
CA GLU A 47 -6.50 -5.01 -7.58
C GLU A 47 -5.37 -4.00 -7.75
N THR A 48 -4.36 -4.10 -6.90
CA THR A 48 -3.16 -3.27 -6.96
C THR A 48 -1.94 -4.02 -6.46
N ARG A 49 -0.76 -3.42 -6.64
CA ARG A 49 0.51 -3.93 -6.09
C ARG A 49 0.92 -3.03 -4.93
N LEU A 50 1.04 -3.62 -3.74
CA LEU A 50 1.64 -2.95 -2.60
C LEU A 50 3.16 -3.15 -2.62
N THR A 51 3.91 -2.10 -2.30
CA THR A 51 5.37 -2.16 -2.08
C THR A 51 5.70 -1.50 -0.75
N ALA A 52 6.30 -2.27 0.16
CA ALA A 52 6.77 -1.80 1.46
C ALA A 52 8.30 -1.62 1.44
N ILE A 53 8.75 -0.58 2.15
CA ILE A 53 10.16 -0.32 2.46
C ILE A 53 10.42 -0.56 3.95
N PRO A 54 11.67 -0.74 4.39
CA PRO A 54 12.00 -0.75 5.80
C PRO A 54 11.57 0.56 6.48
N TYR A 55 10.93 0.46 7.65
CA TYR A 55 10.40 1.63 8.36
C TYR A 55 11.47 2.69 8.66
N PHE A 56 12.69 2.30 9.01
CA PHE A 56 13.76 3.27 9.27
C PHE A 56 14.12 4.15 8.06
N ALA A 57 13.79 3.70 6.84
CA ALA A 57 14.10 4.40 5.59
C ALA A 57 12.94 5.28 5.09
N TRP A 58 11.84 5.37 5.85
CA TRP A 58 10.74 6.30 5.55
C TRP A 58 11.19 7.76 5.64
N ASP A 59 10.44 8.69 5.04
CA ASP A 59 10.69 10.14 5.00
C ASP A 59 12.04 10.59 4.40
N ASN A 60 12.63 9.74 3.57
CA ASN A 60 13.84 10.03 2.79
C ASN A 60 13.53 10.20 1.28
N ARG A 61 12.27 10.55 0.94
CA ARG A 61 11.76 10.78 -0.43
C ARG A 61 10.82 11.99 -0.42
N GLU A 62 10.07 12.22 -1.50
CA GLU A 62 8.98 13.21 -1.49
C GLU A 62 7.97 12.94 -0.37
N PRO A 63 7.43 13.99 0.28
CA PRO A 63 6.43 13.85 1.33
C PRO A 63 5.21 13.06 0.86
N GLY A 64 4.69 12.20 1.73
CA GLY A 64 3.53 11.37 1.45
C GLY A 64 3.04 10.60 2.68
N GLU A 65 1.90 9.93 2.54
CA GLU A 65 1.28 9.13 3.60
C GLU A 65 2.13 7.90 3.96
N MET A 66 2.04 7.44 5.20
CA MET A 66 2.69 6.22 5.65
C MET A 66 1.86 5.50 6.71
N LEU A 67 1.82 4.18 6.57
CA LEU A 67 1.23 3.26 7.53
C LEU A 67 2.20 2.11 7.78
N VAL A 68 2.29 1.69 9.05
CA VAL A 68 2.99 0.46 9.44
C VAL A 68 2.00 -0.72 9.50
N TRP A 69 0.83 -0.47 10.08
CA TRP A 69 -0.23 -1.47 10.19
C TRP A 69 -1.22 -1.29 9.05
N LEU A 70 -1.39 -2.37 8.28
CA LEU A 70 -2.31 -2.42 7.16
C LEU A 70 -3.52 -3.28 7.54
N ARG A 71 -4.68 -2.96 6.95
CA ARG A 71 -5.91 -3.73 7.16
C ARG A 71 -5.71 -5.15 6.64
N ASP A 72 -5.97 -6.12 7.48
CA ASP A 72 -6.21 -7.51 7.07
C ASP A 72 -7.71 -7.59 6.76
N GLY A 73 -8.04 -7.85 5.49
CA GLY A 73 -9.42 -7.80 4.97
C GLY A 73 -10.38 -8.76 5.64
#